data_AF-A0A2E3LU22-F1
#
_entry.id   AF-A0A2E3LU22-F1
#
_cell.length_a   1.000
_cell.length_b   1.000
_cell.length_c   1.000
_cell.angle_alpha   90.00
_cell.angle_beta   90.00
_cell.angle_gamma   90.00
#
_symmetry.space_group_name_H-M   'P 1'
#
loop_
_entity.id
_entity.type
_entity.pdbx_description
1 polymer ?
#
loop_
_entity_poly.entity_id
_entity_poly.type
_entity_poly.pdbx_seq_one_letter_code
_entity_poly.pdbx_strand_id
1 'polypeptide(L)'
;MSRQTIKENPLDALLSEPPSAKKTEQVSKPKPAPDENGGLKQRLTVQISGETLDRAKNAVYWTRGLTLAQLTEQALEKAIRELEKKSIVFDDQTGEALKSKGDQFPERREELKSGRPVK
;
A
#
# COMPACT_ATOMS: atom_id res chain seq x y z
N MET A 1 -30.71 45.25 20.79
CA MET A 1 -30.66 45.27 19.31
C MET A 1 -31.15 43.93 18.79
N SER A 2 -32.44 43.84 18.47
CA SER A 2 -33.11 42.59 18.07
C SER A 2 -32.99 42.42 16.55
N ARG A 3 -32.49 41.27 16.09
CA ARG A 3 -32.26 40.99 14.66
C ARG A 3 -33.53 40.36 14.09
N GLN A 4 -34.37 41.17 13.46
CA GLN A 4 -35.52 40.69 12.68
C GLN A 4 -34.97 40.04 11.40
N THR A 5 -34.91 38.71 11.36
CA THR A 5 -34.68 37.97 10.12
C THR A 5 -36.00 37.80 9.38
N ILE A 6 -35.96 38.22 8.13
CA ILE A 6 -37.06 38.30 7.17
C ILE A 6 -37.69 36.92 6.98
N LYS A 7 -39.03 36.95 6.98
CA LYS A 7 -39.98 35.89 6.58
C LYS A 7 -39.37 34.79 5.72
N GLU A 8 -39.52 33.57 6.22
CA GLU A 8 -39.66 32.29 5.50
C GLU A 8 -38.79 32.16 4.24
N ASN A 9 -37.63 31.52 4.41
CA ASN A 9 -36.77 31.13 3.30
C ASN A 9 -37.50 30.06 2.46
N PRO A 10 -37.77 30.30 1.15
CA PRO A 10 -38.48 29.34 0.30
C PRO A 10 -37.75 27.99 0.13
N LEU A 11 -36.48 27.90 0.53
CA LEU A 11 -35.72 26.64 0.58
C LEU A 11 -36.14 25.70 1.73
N ASP A 12 -36.73 26.20 2.81
CA ASP A 12 -37.15 25.36 3.95
C ASP A 12 -38.36 24.48 3.62
N ALA A 13 -39.18 24.88 2.63
CA ALA A 13 -40.28 24.06 2.13
C ALA A 13 -39.81 22.76 1.45
N LEU A 14 -38.57 22.74 0.94
CA LEU A 14 -37.96 21.55 0.31
C LEU A 14 -37.20 20.67 1.31
N LEU A 15 -37.00 21.13 2.55
CA LEU A 15 -36.33 20.39 3.62
C LEU A 15 -37.32 19.73 4.60
N SER A 16 -38.62 19.77 4.31
CA SER A 16 -39.66 19.12 5.10
C SER A 16 -39.66 17.60 4.86
N GLU A 17 -38.77 16.89 5.54
CA GLU A 17 -38.90 15.44 5.73
C GLU A 17 -40.08 15.15 6.69
N PRO A 18 -41.02 14.25 6.35
CA PRO A 18 -42.09 13.88 7.28
C PRO A 18 -41.51 13.17 8.53
N PRO A 19 -42.08 13.40 9.73
CA PRO A 19 -41.59 12.80 10.95
C PRO A 19 -42.03 11.34 11.03
N SER A 20 -41.16 10.52 11.60
CA SER A 20 -41.38 9.13 12.04
C SER A 20 -41.17 8.05 10.97
N ALA A 21 -39.93 7.52 10.95
CA ALA A 21 -39.64 6.10 11.19
C ALA A 21 -38.24 5.73 10.66
N LYS A 22 -37.17 6.11 11.39
CA LYS A 22 -35.83 5.55 11.14
C LYS A 22 -35.06 5.32 12.44
N LYS A 23 -35.15 4.09 12.94
CA LYS A 23 -33.93 3.31 13.21
C LYS A 23 -34.04 2.02 12.41
N THR A 24 -34.02 2.22 11.09
CA THR A 24 -33.93 1.15 10.10
C THR A 24 -32.63 0.41 10.35
N GLU A 25 -32.78 -0.89 10.57
CA GLU A 25 -31.77 -1.91 10.49
C GLU A 25 -30.83 -1.61 9.32
N GLN A 26 -29.58 -1.27 9.63
CA GLN A 26 -28.51 -1.37 8.66
C GLN A 26 -28.30 -2.86 8.41
N VAL A 27 -28.97 -3.36 7.37
CA VAL A 27 -28.57 -4.57 6.65
C VAL A 27 -27.19 -4.26 6.07
N SER A 28 -26.17 -4.52 6.88
CA SER A 28 -24.79 -4.63 6.43
C SER A 28 -24.77 -5.74 5.39
N LYS A 29 -24.70 -5.37 4.11
CA LYS A 29 -24.26 -6.30 3.07
C LYS A 29 -23.00 -6.98 3.59
N PRO A 30 -22.94 -8.32 3.70
CA PRO A 30 -21.71 -8.98 4.05
C PRO A 30 -20.71 -8.63 2.94
N LYS A 31 -19.71 -7.84 3.31
CA LYS A 31 -18.49 -7.68 2.52
C LYS A 31 -17.99 -9.11 2.26
N PRO A 32 -17.74 -9.52 1.01
CA PRO A 32 -17.18 -10.84 0.78
C PRO A 32 -15.92 -10.96 1.64
N ALA A 33 -15.86 -12.00 2.44
CA ALA A 33 -14.70 -12.32 3.25
C ALA A 33 -13.47 -12.27 2.34
N PRO A 34 -12.38 -11.59 2.72
CA PRO A 34 -11.16 -11.67 1.94
C PRO A 34 -10.76 -13.14 1.90
N ASP A 35 -10.62 -13.68 0.68
CA ASP A 35 -10.06 -15.01 0.44
C ASP A 35 -8.82 -15.19 1.31
N GLU A 36 -8.88 -16.14 2.25
CA GLU A 36 -7.79 -16.45 3.20
C GLU A 36 -6.56 -17.10 2.52
N ASN A 37 -6.56 -17.16 1.18
CA ASN A 37 -5.44 -17.66 0.37
C ASN A 37 -4.74 -16.56 -0.46
N GLY A 38 -5.12 -15.29 -0.31
CA GLY A 38 -4.38 -14.17 -0.88
C GLY A 38 -3.19 -13.83 0.00
N GLY A 39 -1.98 -14.25 -0.39
CA GLY A 39 -0.73 -14.03 0.34
C GLY A 39 -0.69 -12.66 1.04
N LEU A 40 -0.45 -12.68 2.35
CA LEU A 40 -0.53 -11.52 3.23
C LEU A 40 0.35 -10.38 2.69
N LYS A 41 -0.27 -9.36 2.10
CA LYS A 41 0.45 -8.19 1.60
C LYS A 41 1.08 -7.46 2.79
N GLN A 42 2.41 -7.36 2.77
CA GLN A 42 3.17 -6.65 3.80
C GLN A 42 3.34 -5.17 3.45
N ARG A 43 3.26 -4.29 4.46
CA ARG A 43 3.48 -2.85 4.29
C ARG A 43 4.97 -2.53 4.40
N LEU A 44 5.51 -1.92 3.35
CA LEU A 44 6.87 -1.39 3.31
C LEU A 44 6.84 0.14 3.23
N THR A 45 7.64 0.82 4.06
CA THR A 45 7.84 2.29 3.98
C THR A 45 9.29 2.55 3.65
N VAL A 46 9.53 3.26 2.55
CA VAL A 46 10.88 3.60 2.06
C VAL A 46 10.97 5.08 1.73
N GLN A 47 12.18 5.63 1.81
CA GLN A 47 12.48 6.97 1.33
C GLN A 47 12.98 6.89 -0.12
N ILE A 48 12.37 7.68 -1.00
CA ILE A 48 12.68 7.74 -2.43
C ILE A 48 12.89 9.21 -2.79
N SER A 49 13.77 9.50 -3.75
CA SER A 49 13.93 10.87 -4.25
C SER A 49 12.63 11.39 -4.88
N GLY A 50 12.34 12.67 -4.67
CA GLY A 50 11.10 13.30 -5.17
C GLY A 50 10.94 13.14 -6.69
N GLU A 51 12.02 13.34 -7.43
CA GLU A 51 12.04 13.18 -8.89
C GLU A 51 11.64 11.77 -9.35
N THR A 52 12.14 10.73 -8.68
CA THR A 52 11.77 9.34 -8.98
C THR A 52 10.32 9.05 -8.62
N LEU A 53 9.84 9.58 -7.50
CA LEU A 53 8.45 9.43 -7.08
C LEU A 53 7.49 10.10 -8.09
N ASP A 54 7.82 11.29 -8.57
CA ASP A 54 6.98 12.01 -9.52
C ASP A 54 6.97 11.32 -10.89
N ARG A 55 8.11 10.80 -11.37
CA ARG A 55 8.15 9.95 -12.56
C ARG A 55 7.32 8.67 -12.39
N ALA A 56 7.36 8.04 -11.21
CA ALA A 56 6.55 6.85 -10.93
C ALA A 56 5.05 7.16 -10.93
N LYS A 57 4.63 8.28 -10.33
CA LYS A 57 3.23 8.75 -10.40
C LYS A 57 2.78 9.00 -11.82
N ASN A 58 3.61 9.67 -12.63
CA ASN A 58 3.31 9.93 -14.04
C ASN A 58 3.16 8.62 -14.83
N ALA A 59 4.07 7.65 -14.62
CA ALA A 59 3.99 6.34 -15.29
C ALA A 59 2.68 5.62 -14.95
N VAL A 60 2.28 5.62 -13.68
CA VAL A 60 1.01 5.03 -13.23
C VAL A 60 -0.20 5.77 -13.78
N TYR A 61 -0.15 7.10 -13.80
CA TYR A 61 -1.24 7.93 -14.33
C TYR A 61 -1.54 7.63 -15.80
N TRP A 62 -0.49 7.48 -16.62
CA TRP A 62 -0.64 7.21 -18.06
C TRP A 62 -0.86 5.73 -18.39
N THR A 63 -0.60 4.80 -17.46
CA THR A 63 -0.74 3.37 -17.69
C THR A 63 -2.02 2.84 -17.03
N ARG A 64 -3.05 2.58 -17.83
CA ARG A 64 -4.35 2.13 -17.34
C ARG A 64 -4.22 0.79 -16.60
N GLY A 65 -4.77 0.72 -15.38
CA GLY A 65 -4.79 -0.50 -14.57
C GLY A 65 -3.50 -0.82 -13.82
N LEU A 66 -2.46 0.02 -13.95
CA LEU A 66 -1.27 -0.09 -13.13
C LEU A 66 -1.47 0.68 -11.81
N THR A 67 -0.95 0.15 -10.72
CA THR A 67 -0.92 0.84 -9.42
C THR A 67 0.52 1.10 -8.99
N LEU A 68 0.74 2.09 -8.12
CA LEU A 68 2.07 2.33 -7.53
C LEU A 68 2.61 1.09 -6.81
N ALA A 69 1.73 0.34 -6.12
CA ALA A 69 2.10 -0.89 -5.44
C ALA A 69 2.60 -1.95 -6.43
N GLN A 70 1.84 -2.22 -7.50
CA GLN A 70 2.24 -3.18 -8.54
C GLN A 70 3.52 -2.75 -9.28
N LEU A 71 3.65 -1.46 -9.60
CA LEU A 71 4.88 -0.93 -10.20
C LEU A 71 6.09 -1.19 -9.29
N THR A 72 5.93 -0.96 -7.99
CA THR A 72 7.00 -1.16 -7.01
C THR A 72 7.34 -2.65 -6.87
N GLU A 73 6.33 -3.52 -6.80
CA GLU A 73 6.49 -4.97 -6.72
C GLU A 73 7.25 -5.51 -7.93
N GLN A 74 6.83 -5.15 -9.15
CA GLN A 74 7.50 -5.56 -10.39
C GLN A 74 8.93 -5.02 -10.49
N ALA A 75 9.16 -3.77 -10.06
CA ALA A 75 10.49 -3.17 -10.09
C ALA A 75 11.44 -3.87 -9.10
N LEU A 76 10.96 -4.15 -7.89
CA LEU A 76 11.71 -4.88 -6.88
C LEU A 76 12.02 -6.31 -7.33
N GLU A 77 11.04 -7.02 -7.89
CA GLU A 77 11.24 -8.37 -8.39
C GLU A 77 12.30 -8.42 -9.51
N LYS A 78 12.25 -7.48 -10.46
CA LYS A 78 13.26 -7.37 -11.51
C LYS A 78 14.65 -7.08 -10.93
N ALA A 79 14.73 -6.14 -9.97
CA ALA A 79 15.99 -5.80 -9.33
C ALA A 79 16.57 -6.98 -8.54
N ILE A 80 15.75 -7.73 -7.81
CA ILE A 80 16.16 -8.94 -7.08
C ILE A 80 16.71 -9.97 -8.06
N ARG A 81 15.99 -10.27 -9.15
CA ARG A 81 16.46 -11.22 -10.18
C ARG A 81 17.78 -10.79 -10.82
N GLU A 82 17.99 -9.49 -11.02
CA GLU A 82 19.28 -8.98 -11.51
C GLU A 82 20.41 -9.14 -10.49
N LEU A 83 20.13 -8.84 -9.23
CA LEU A 83 21.08 -9.06 -8.14
C LEU A 83 21.38 -10.55 -8.02
N GLU A 84 20.39 -11.42 -8.20
CA GLU A 84 20.58 -12.86 -8.10
C GLU A 84 21.56 -13.40 -9.15
N LYS A 85 21.52 -12.84 -10.36
CA LYS A 85 22.44 -13.18 -11.46
C LYS A 85 23.85 -12.61 -11.27
N LYS A 86 23.98 -11.47 -10.58
CA LYS A 86 25.26 -10.74 -10.46
C LYS A 86 26.01 -11.12 -9.18
N SER A 87 25.29 -11.44 -8.11
CA SER A 87 25.86 -11.73 -6.79
C SER A 87 26.27 -13.18 -6.64
N ILE A 88 27.42 -13.37 -6.01
CA ILE A 88 27.87 -14.63 -5.42
C ILE A 88 27.93 -14.35 -3.92
N VAL A 89 27.30 -15.20 -3.12
CA VAL A 89 27.27 -15.06 -1.66
C VAL A 89 28.13 -16.16 -1.07
N PHE A 90 29.06 -15.78 -0.22
CA PHE A 90 29.91 -16.69 0.54
C PHE A 90 29.46 -16.71 2.00
N ASP A 91 29.59 -17.84 2.67
CA ASP A 91 29.38 -17.92 4.12
C ASP A 91 30.59 -17.33 4.85
N ASP A 92 30.34 -16.41 5.78
CA ASP A 92 31.39 -15.83 6.61
C ASP A 92 32.01 -16.88 7.57
N GLN A 93 31.28 -17.97 7.86
CA GLN A 93 31.71 -18.99 8.82
C GLN A 93 32.44 -20.18 8.19
N THR A 94 32.03 -20.62 7.00
CA THR A 94 32.61 -21.80 6.31
C THR A 94 33.47 -21.43 5.11
N GLY A 95 33.39 -20.19 4.61
CA GLY A 95 34.09 -19.76 3.39
C GLY A 95 33.56 -20.43 2.11
N GLU A 96 32.51 -21.23 2.22
CA GLU A 96 31.87 -21.91 1.10
C GLU A 96 30.90 -20.96 0.39
N ALA A 97 30.71 -21.17 -0.92
CA ALA A 97 29.70 -20.43 -1.66
C ALA A 97 28.30 -20.90 -1.24
N LEU A 98 27.62 -20.11 -0.41
CA LEU A 98 26.20 -20.31 -0.06
C LEU A 98 25.30 -20.24 -1.30
N LYS A 99 25.79 -19.61 -2.36
CA LYS A 99 25.02 -19.38 -3.58
C LYS A 99 25.93 -19.35 -4.80
N SER A 100 25.57 -20.11 -5.84
CA SER A 100 26.18 -19.98 -7.17
C SER A 100 25.52 -18.86 -7.98
N LYS A 101 26.23 -18.38 -8.99
CA LYS A 101 25.77 -17.26 -9.82
C LYS A 101 24.46 -17.63 -10.54
N GLY A 102 23.36 -16.95 -10.21
CA GLY A 102 22.04 -17.20 -10.79
C GLY A 102 21.05 -17.94 -9.89
N ASP A 103 21.49 -18.45 -8.73
CA ASP A 103 20.57 -19.08 -7.76
C ASP A 103 19.79 -18.04 -6.94
N GLN A 104 18.72 -18.46 -6.27
CA GLN A 104 17.97 -17.60 -5.36
C GLN A 104 18.78 -17.23 -4.12
N PHE A 105 18.49 -16.09 -3.51
CA PHE A 105 19.10 -15.74 -2.23
C PHE A 105 18.66 -16.72 -1.12
N PRO A 106 19.60 -17.18 -0.27
CA PRO A 106 19.24 -18.04 0.86
C PRO A 106 18.35 -17.28 1.86
N GLU A 107 17.51 -18.03 2.59
CA GLU A 107 16.69 -17.44 3.65
C GLU A 107 17.56 -16.80 4.73
N ARG A 108 17.06 -15.68 5.28
CA ARG A 108 17.77 -14.94 6.33
C ARG A 108 17.85 -15.79 7.60
N ARG A 109 19.04 -15.92 8.18
CA ARG A 109 19.28 -16.63 9.46
C ARG A 109 18.61 -15.95 10.66
N GLU A 110 18.42 -14.63 10.58
CA GLU A 110 17.75 -13.83 11.62
C GLU A 110 16.92 -12.73 10.94
N GLU A 111 15.82 -12.32 11.58
CA GLU A 111 15.03 -11.20 11.12
C GLU A 111 15.86 -9.90 11.19
N LEU A 112 15.67 -9.01 10.21
CA LEU A 112 16.36 -7.72 10.23
C LEU A 112 15.89 -6.94 11.45
N LYS A 113 16.80 -6.67 12.40
CA LYS A 113 16.51 -5.86 13.58
C LYS A 113 15.95 -4.52 13.13
N SER A 114 14.67 -4.29 13.41
CA SER A 114 14.02 -3.02 13.15
C SER A 114 14.50 -2.01 14.20
N GLY A 115 15.34 -1.07 13.80
CA GLY A 115 15.88 -0.08 14.71
C GLY A 115 16.81 0.91 14.04
N ARG A 116 16.94 2.10 14.64
CA ARG A 116 17.99 3.06 14.28
C ARG A 116 19.33 2.40 14.66
N PRO A 117 20.34 2.36 13.77
CA PRO A 117 21.66 1.83 14.12
C PRO A 117 22.15 2.49 15.41
N VAL A 118 22.55 1.66 16.39
CA VAL A 118 23.25 2.16 17.58
C VAL A 118 24.56 2.74 17.08
N LYS A 119 24.78 4.03 17.33
CA LYS A 119 26.04 4.72 17.02
C LYS A 119 27.16 4.19 17.90
#